data_AF-A0A974A973-F1
#
_entry.id   AF-A0A974A973-F1
#
_cell.length_a   1.000
_cell.length_b   1.000
_cell.length_c   1.000
_cell.angle_alpha   90.00
_cell.angle_beta   90.00
_cell.angle_gamma   90.00
#
_symmetry.space_group_name_H-M   'P 1'
#
loop_
_entity.id
_entity.type
_entity.pdbx_description
1 polymer ?
#
loop_
_entity_poly.entity_id
_entity_poly.type
_entity_poly.pdbx_seq_one_letter_code
_entity_poly.pdbx_strand_id
1 'polypeptide(L)'
;MTRKIASGALAIPCLLAASAPAFAQTIDEQVNAVFASATGWFVNFIFSPFPGTSFPWIVAWLVVAATIFTFYFGFVQFRAFKHSISLVKGDYSDPNDAGEVSHFQALATALSGTVGLGNIAGVAVAIGIGGPGATFWMILCGLTGMASKFTECTLGVKYRNEYSDGRVSGGPMYYISKGFAERGLPGGKFLAALFAVFCILGALGGGNMFQANQA
;
A
#
# COMPACT_ATOMS: atom_id res chain seq x y z
N MET A 1 -41.75 -61.54 -15.46
CA MET A 1 -40.31 -61.22 -15.61
C MET A 1 -40.17 -60.15 -16.69
N THR A 2 -40.36 -58.88 -16.35
CA THR A 2 -39.38 -57.86 -15.90
C THR A 2 -38.91 -57.00 -17.06
N ARG A 3 -39.50 -55.80 -17.12
CA ARG A 3 -39.07 -54.64 -17.89
C ARG A 3 -37.63 -54.23 -17.51
N LYS A 4 -36.84 -53.83 -18.52
CA LYS A 4 -35.72 -52.87 -18.43
C LYS A 4 -35.93 -51.96 -19.65
N ILE A 5 -36.42 -50.72 -19.62
CA ILE A 5 -36.13 -49.50 -18.86
C ILE A 5 -34.64 -49.11 -18.85
N ALA A 6 -34.37 -48.12 -19.71
CA ALA A 6 -33.45 -46.99 -19.60
C ALA A 6 -31.95 -47.21 -19.33
N SER A 7 -31.12 -46.81 -20.29
CA SER A 7 -30.36 -45.56 -20.21
C SER A 7 -29.34 -45.50 -21.34
N GLY A 8 -29.79 -45.08 -22.53
CA GLY A 8 -28.90 -44.49 -23.52
C GLY A 8 -28.69 -43.04 -23.12
N ALA A 9 -27.56 -42.73 -22.48
CA ALA A 9 -27.16 -41.36 -22.17
C ALA A 9 -26.92 -40.62 -23.50
N LEU A 10 -27.96 -39.95 -23.98
CA LEU A 10 -27.87 -38.95 -25.04
C LEU A 10 -26.96 -37.84 -24.55
N ALA A 11 -25.76 -37.77 -25.14
CA ALA A 11 -24.85 -36.65 -25.05
C ALA A 11 -25.56 -35.40 -25.60
N ILE A 12 -26.10 -34.59 -24.71
CA ILE A 12 -26.54 -33.23 -25.02
C ILE A 12 -25.27 -32.38 -25.16
N PRO A 13 -25.09 -31.63 -26.27
CA PRO A 13 -23.85 -30.91 -26.52
C PRO A 13 -23.69 -29.77 -25.51
N CYS A 14 -22.71 -29.92 -24.61
CA CYS A 14 -22.17 -28.84 -23.78
C CYS A 14 -21.30 -27.93 -24.67
N LEU A 15 -21.96 -27.16 -25.54
CA LEU A 15 -21.31 -26.29 -26.52
C LEU A 15 -22.04 -24.95 -26.54
N LEU A 16 -22.06 -24.25 -25.39
CA LEU A 16 -22.58 -22.88 -25.29
C LEU A 16 -22.09 -22.07 -24.07
N ALA A 17 -20.96 -22.44 -23.43
CA ALA A 17 -20.41 -21.68 -22.29
C ALA A 17 -18.90 -21.39 -22.39
N ALA A 18 -18.34 -21.33 -23.61
CA ALA A 18 -16.93 -21.06 -23.83
C ALA A 18 -16.72 -19.93 -24.86
N SER A 19 -17.14 -18.71 -24.51
CA SER A 19 -16.73 -17.51 -25.26
C SER A 19 -16.73 -16.23 -24.41
N ALA A 20 -16.41 -16.34 -23.12
CA ALA A 20 -16.22 -15.18 -22.24
C ALA A 20 -14.79 -14.97 -21.66
N PRO A 21 -13.66 -15.46 -22.23
CA PRO A 21 -12.34 -15.00 -21.78
C PRO A 21 -11.72 -13.91 -22.69
N ALA A 22 -12.19 -13.72 -23.92
CA ALA A 22 -11.50 -12.85 -24.89
C ALA A 22 -11.74 -11.33 -24.68
N PHE A 23 -12.89 -10.95 -24.12
CA PHE A 23 -13.25 -9.54 -23.94
C PHE A 23 -12.67 -8.91 -22.66
N ALA A 24 -12.42 -9.73 -21.62
CA ALA A 24 -11.79 -9.26 -20.39
C ALA A 24 -10.30 -8.95 -20.62
N GLN A 25 -9.56 -9.86 -21.28
CA GLN A 25 -8.14 -9.66 -21.61
C GLN A 25 -7.90 -8.40 -22.46
N THR A 26 -8.83 -8.01 -23.32
CA THR A 26 -8.70 -6.81 -24.17
C THR A 26 -8.87 -5.50 -23.40
N ILE A 27 -9.74 -5.45 -22.39
CA ILE A 27 -9.89 -4.26 -21.55
C ILE A 27 -8.67 -4.09 -20.63
N ASP A 28 -8.18 -5.18 -20.03
CA ASP A 28 -6.98 -5.14 -19.19
C ASP A 28 -5.75 -4.67 -19.98
N GLU A 29 -5.55 -5.18 -21.19
CA GLU A 29 -4.47 -4.73 -22.08
C GLU A 29 -4.61 -3.26 -22.49
N GLN A 30 -5.82 -2.78 -22.78
CA GLN A 30 -6.07 -1.37 -23.09
C GLN A 30 -5.83 -0.46 -21.88
N VAL A 31 -6.30 -0.85 -20.69
CA VAL A 31 -6.06 -0.09 -19.45
C VAL A 31 -4.57 -0.06 -19.13
N ASN A 32 -3.87 -1.18 -19.27
CA ASN A 32 -2.43 -1.26 -19.07
C ASN A 32 -1.67 -0.39 -20.09
N ALA A 33 -2.07 -0.38 -21.36
CA ALA A 33 -1.44 0.46 -22.39
C ALA A 33 -1.66 1.96 -22.14
N VAL A 34 -2.87 2.36 -21.74
CA VAL A 34 -3.19 3.75 -21.39
C VAL A 34 -2.44 4.16 -20.12
N PHE A 35 -2.43 3.31 -19.10
CA PHE A 35 -1.71 3.57 -17.86
C PHE A 35 -0.19 3.68 -18.10
N ALA A 36 0.39 2.76 -18.88
CA ALA A 36 1.80 2.79 -19.24
C ALA A 36 2.16 4.02 -20.10
N SER A 37 1.29 4.43 -21.02
CA SER A 37 1.48 5.66 -21.79
C SER A 37 1.44 6.91 -20.91
N ALA A 38 0.48 7.00 -20.00
CA ALA A 38 0.29 8.16 -19.14
C ALA A 38 1.36 8.29 -18.03
N THR A 39 1.80 7.17 -17.46
CA THR A 39 2.66 7.15 -16.26
C THR A 39 4.07 6.63 -16.53
N GLY A 40 4.33 5.97 -17.66
CA GLY A 40 5.61 5.31 -17.94
C GLY A 40 6.80 6.24 -17.91
N TRP A 41 6.67 7.47 -18.41
CA TRP A 41 7.73 8.49 -18.32
C TRP A 41 8.09 8.82 -16.86
N PHE A 42 7.09 8.88 -15.97
CA PHE A 42 7.26 9.18 -14.56
C PHE A 42 7.84 7.98 -13.82
N VAL A 43 7.31 6.77 -14.06
CA VAL A 43 7.81 5.51 -13.49
C VAL A 43 9.28 5.30 -13.87
N ASN A 44 9.62 5.47 -15.14
CA ASN A 44 11.00 5.35 -15.61
C ASN A 44 11.91 6.42 -14.99
N PHE A 45 11.40 7.63 -14.78
CA PHE A 45 12.15 8.68 -14.11
C PHE A 45 12.43 8.34 -12.65
N ILE A 46 11.42 7.96 -11.86
CA ILE A 46 11.60 7.66 -10.43
C ILE A 46 12.43 6.39 -10.19
N PHE A 47 12.30 5.38 -11.05
CA PHE A 47 13.07 4.14 -10.97
C PHE A 47 14.38 4.18 -11.77
N SER A 48 14.77 5.35 -12.27
CA SER A 48 16.04 5.45 -12.99
C SER A 48 17.22 5.09 -12.07
N PRO A 49 18.21 4.36 -12.60
CA PRO A 49 19.38 3.99 -11.82
C PRO A 49 20.24 5.21 -11.50
N PHE A 50 20.92 5.17 -10.34
CA PHE A 50 21.97 6.13 -10.04
C PHE A 50 23.12 5.98 -11.05
N PRO A 51 23.72 7.08 -11.58
CA PRO A 51 24.78 7.01 -12.57
C PRO A 51 25.89 6.03 -12.18
N GLY A 52 26.11 4.99 -12.98
CA GLY A 52 27.13 3.96 -12.75
C GLY A 52 26.70 2.76 -11.89
N THR A 53 25.42 2.66 -11.50
CA THR A 53 24.89 1.51 -10.74
C THR A 53 23.57 1.01 -11.34
N SER A 54 23.08 -0.15 -10.93
CA SER A 54 21.71 -0.62 -11.20
C SER A 54 20.71 -0.21 -10.11
N PHE A 55 21.14 0.58 -9.12
CA PHE A 55 20.34 0.90 -7.94
C PHE A 55 19.40 2.08 -8.21
N PRO A 56 18.07 1.93 -8.05
CA PRO A 56 17.13 3.03 -8.31
C PRO A 56 17.31 4.18 -7.32
N TRP A 57 17.38 5.42 -7.83
CA TRP A 57 17.64 6.58 -6.96
C TRP A 57 16.50 6.84 -5.95
N ILE A 58 15.25 6.50 -6.29
CA ILE A 58 14.12 6.64 -5.37
C ILE A 58 14.29 5.74 -4.13
N VAL A 59 14.84 4.55 -4.29
CA VAL A 59 15.11 3.64 -3.17
C VAL A 59 16.19 4.24 -2.27
N ALA A 60 17.25 4.81 -2.85
CA ALA A 60 18.28 5.53 -2.11
C ALA A 60 17.67 6.66 -1.28
N TRP A 61 16.81 7.48 -1.89
CA TRP A 61 16.13 8.60 -1.25
C TRP A 61 15.28 8.15 -0.05
N LEU A 62 14.50 7.08 -0.22
CA LEU A 62 13.65 6.54 0.85
C LEU A 62 14.47 5.99 2.02
N VAL A 63 15.56 5.27 1.74
CA VAL A 63 16.46 4.75 2.78
C VAL A 63 17.10 5.89 3.56
N VAL A 64 17.64 6.91 2.86
CA VAL A 64 18.25 8.08 3.51
C VAL A 64 17.25 8.79 4.41
N ALA A 65 16.03 9.05 3.93
CA ALA A 65 14.98 9.68 4.72
C ALA A 65 14.64 8.84 5.97
N ALA A 66 14.48 7.53 5.82
CA ALA A 66 14.20 6.61 6.91
C ALA A 66 15.33 6.54 7.95
N THR A 67 16.58 6.57 7.50
CA THR A 67 17.75 6.67 8.37
C THR A 67 17.75 7.98 9.14
N ILE A 68 17.50 9.13 8.49
CA ILE A 68 17.40 10.44 9.15
C ILE A 68 16.31 10.42 10.23
N PHE A 69 15.11 9.94 9.91
CA PHE A 69 14.03 9.85 10.89
C PHE A 69 14.37 8.91 12.05
N THR A 70 15.02 7.77 11.77
CA THR A 70 15.48 6.84 12.80
C THR A 70 16.39 7.54 13.81
N PHE A 71 17.40 8.28 13.35
CA PHE A 71 18.32 8.99 14.24
C PHE A 71 17.67 10.20 14.92
N TYR A 72 16.88 11.00 14.18
CA TYR A 72 16.20 12.19 14.70
C TYR A 72 15.24 11.84 15.85
N PHE A 73 14.48 10.76 15.73
CA PHE A 73 13.57 10.28 16.77
C PHE A 73 14.23 9.36 17.80
N GLY A 74 15.56 9.22 17.77
CA GLY A 74 16.33 8.47 18.77
C GLY A 74 15.97 6.98 18.79
N PHE A 75 15.94 6.34 17.61
CA PHE A 75 15.63 4.91 17.44
C PHE A 75 14.26 4.52 18.01
N VAL A 76 13.25 5.34 17.72
CA VAL A 76 11.87 5.19 18.20
C VAL A 76 11.29 3.79 17.96
N GLN A 77 11.66 3.14 16.86
CA GLN A 77 11.20 1.79 16.53
C GLN A 77 11.57 0.74 17.59
N PHE A 78 12.68 0.92 18.31
CA PHE A 78 13.06 0.03 19.41
C PHE A 78 12.52 0.52 20.75
N ARG A 79 12.54 1.85 20.98
CA ARG A 79 12.14 2.45 22.26
C ARG A 79 10.64 2.37 22.51
N ALA A 80 9.83 2.57 21.48
CA ALA A 80 8.37 2.62 21.58
C ALA A 80 7.70 1.26 21.37
N PHE A 81 8.44 0.20 21.03
CA PHE A 81 7.89 -1.11 20.72
C PHE A 81 7.01 -1.66 21.86
N LYS A 82 7.52 -1.66 23.09
CA LYS A 82 6.73 -2.13 24.25
C LYS A 82 5.45 -1.32 24.46
N HIS A 83 5.54 0.01 24.30
CA HIS A 83 4.38 0.89 24.44
C HIS A 83 3.33 0.63 23.35
N SER A 84 3.75 0.42 22.09
CA SER A 84 2.83 0.08 21.01
C SER A 84 2.04 -1.20 21.27
N ILE A 85 2.65 -2.22 21.89
CA ILE A 85 1.95 -3.45 22.26
C ILE A 85 0.88 -3.17 23.33
N SER A 86 1.19 -2.35 24.33
CA SER A 86 0.19 -1.98 25.35
C SER A 86 -0.96 -1.14 24.78
N LEU A 87 -0.69 -0.24 23.82
CA LEU A 87 -1.74 0.49 23.10
C LEU A 87 -2.70 -0.47 22.37
N VAL A 88 -2.14 -1.44 21.63
CA VAL A 88 -2.92 -2.40 20.83
C VAL A 88 -3.70 -3.38 21.71
N LYS A 89 -3.16 -3.76 22.87
CA LYS A 89 -3.86 -4.56 23.89
C LYS A 89 -5.01 -3.81 24.56
N GLY A 90 -5.03 -2.49 24.46
CA GLY A 90 -6.05 -1.64 25.06
C GLY A 90 -5.75 -1.21 26.49
N ASP A 91 -4.52 -1.41 26.98
CA ASP A 91 -4.08 -0.95 28.31
C ASP A 91 -4.24 0.58 28.49
N TYR A 92 -4.34 1.30 27.37
CA TYR A 92 -4.47 2.75 27.28
C TYR A 92 -5.73 3.20 26.51
N SER A 93 -6.72 2.33 26.32
CA SER A 93 -7.97 2.71 25.64
C SER A 93 -8.92 3.42 26.60
N ASP A 94 -9.24 4.69 26.35
CA ASP A 94 -10.32 5.42 27.03
C ASP A 94 -11.57 5.49 26.12
N PRO A 95 -12.78 5.11 26.60
CA PRO A 95 -14.03 5.30 25.86
C PRO A 95 -14.34 6.75 25.46
N ASN A 96 -13.71 7.74 26.11
CA ASN A 96 -13.88 9.17 25.83
C ASN A 96 -12.82 9.72 24.86
N ASP A 97 -11.84 8.91 24.43
CA ASP A 97 -10.83 9.36 23.49
C ASP A 97 -11.43 9.65 22.11
N ALA A 98 -10.99 10.74 21.49
CA ALA A 98 -11.44 11.15 20.16
C ALA A 98 -10.91 10.19 19.06
N GLY A 99 -11.82 9.42 18.46
CA GLY A 99 -11.54 8.54 17.31
C GLY A 99 -12.70 7.59 16.99
N GLU A 100 -12.85 7.21 15.72
CA GLU A 100 -13.94 6.31 15.28
C GLU A 100 -13.67 4.83 15.54
N VAL A 101 -12.39 4.46 15.67
CA VAL A 101 -11.92 3.08 15.70
C VAL A 101 -10.96 2.86 16.86
N SER A 102 -10.99 1.67 17.44
CA SER A 102 -10.05 1.29 18.49
C SER A 102 -8.62 1.18 17.95
N HIS A 103 -7.63 1.24 18.83
CA HIS A 103 -6.21 1.06 18.50
C HIS A 103 -5.96 -0.25 17.73
N PHE A 104 -6.62 -1.34 18.13
CA PHE A 104 -6.52 -2.63 17.43
C PHE A 104 -7.18 -2.60 16.06
N GLN A 105 -8.36 -1.99 15.92
CA GLN A 105 -9.04 -1.87 14.62
C GLN A 105 -8.24 -1.01 13.64
N ALA A 106 -7.65 0.09 14.11
CA ALA A 106 -6.76 0.93 13.32
C ALA A 106 -5.53 0.13 12.85
N LEU A 107 -4.90 -0.63 13.73
CA LEU A 107 -3.78 -1.51 13.37
C LEU A 107 -4.21 -2.58 12.36
N ALA A 108 -5.33 -3.27 12.60
CA ALA A 108 -5.83 -4.32 11.72
C ALA A 108 -6.15 -3.78 10.31
N THR A 109 -6.72 -2.58 10.22
CA THR A 109 -7.00 -1.91 8.95
C THR A 109 -5.72 -1.50 8.22
N ALA A 110 -4.72 -1.00 8.94
CA ALA A 110 -3.43 -0.66 8.34
C ALA A 110 -2.67 -1.93 7.87
N LEU A 111 -2.72 -3.01 8.65
CA LEU A 111 -2.10 -4.28 8.30
C LEU A 111 -2.79 -4.95 7.11
N SER A 112 -4.12 -4.93 7.03
CA SER A 112 -4.83 -5.52 5.88
C SER A 112 -4.51 -4.80 4.58
N GLY A 113 -4.31 -3.48 4.61
CA GLY A 113 -3.90 -2.71 3.43
C GLY A 113 -2.43 -2.90 3.01
N THR A 114 -1.58 -3.40 3.91
CA THR A 114 -0.13 -3.54 3.65
C THR A 114 0.33 -4.98 3.48
N VAL A 115 -0.40 -5.96 4.02
CA VAL A 115 -0.11 -7.38 3.88
C VAL A 115 -0.99 -7.94 2.75
N GLY A 116 -0.36 -8.30 1.64
CA GLY A 116 -1.05 -8.92 0.50
C GLY A 116 -0.13 -9.88 -0.26
N LEU A 117 -0.67 -10.46 -1.34
CA LEU A 117 0.06 -11.35 -2.26
C LEU A 117 1.39 -10.75 -2.74
N GLY A 118 1.41 -9.44 -2.98
CA GLY A 118 2.61 -8.70 -3.38
C GLY A 118 3.77 -8.80 -2.39
N ASN A 119 3.50 -8.92 -1.09
CA ASN A 119 4.57 -9.07 -0.09
C ASN A 119 5.14 -10.49 -0.07
N ILE A 120 4.32 -11.51 -0.35
CA ILE A 120 4.77 -12.90 -0.35
C ILE A 120 5.50 -13.21 -1.67
N ALA A 121 4.84 -12.94 -2.81
CA ALA A 121 5.41 -13.15 -4.14
C ALA A 121 6.60 -12.21 -4.39
N GLY A 122 6.52 -10.95 -3.95
CA GLY A 122 7.60 -9.97 -4.09
C GLY A 122 8.86 -10.38 -3.32
N VAL A 123 8.73 -10.93 -2.10
CA VAL A 123 9.86 -11.49 -1.36
C VAL A 123 10.46 -12.68 -2.11
N ALA A 124 9.63 -13.59 -2.63
CA ALA A 124 10.13 -14.75 -3.39
C ALA A 124 10.91 -14.32 -4.64
N VAL A 125 10.40 -13.34 -5.40
CA VAL A 125 11.09 -12.78 -6.57
C VAL A 125 12.37 -12.05 -6.17
N ALA A 126 12.35 -11.26 -5.10
CA ALA A 126 13.52 -10.53 -4.61
C ALA A 126 14.66 -11.48 -4.19
N ILE A 127 14.33 -12.58 -3.50
CA ILE A 127 15.30 -13.62 -3.13
C ILE A 127 15.76 -14.39 -4.38
N GLY A 128 14.85 -14.70 -5.31
CA GLY A 128 15.17 -15.40 -6.55
C GLY A 128 16.18 -14.65 -7.42
N ILE A 129 16.04 -13.32 -7.53
CA ILE A 129 16.92 -12.46 -8.33
C ILE A 129 18.17 -12.03 -7.54
N GLY A 130 17.99 -11.62 -6.28
CA GLY A 130 19.04 -11.03 -5.45
C GLY A 130 19.84 -12.02 -4.59
N GLY A 131 19.45 -13.30 -4.59
CA GLY A 131 20.05 -14.33 -3.76
C GLY A 131 19.65 -14.24 -2.27
N PRO A 132 20.18 -15.15 -1.43
CA PRO A 132 19.79 -15.24 -0.02
C PRO A 132 20.15 -14.00 0.81
N GLY A 133 21.10 -13.18 0.35
CA GLY A 133 21.48 -11.91 0.99
C GLY A 133 20.39 -10.84 0.89
N ALA A 134 19.44 -10.95 -0.04
CA ALA A 134 18.34 -9.99 -0.18
C ALA A 134 17.49 -9.89 1.09
N THR A 135 17.24 -11.02 1.76
CA THR A 135 16.44 -11.09 2.99
C THR A 135 17.00 -10.20 4.10
N PHE A 136 18.33 -10.20 4.29
CA PHE A 136 18.98 -9.36 5.29
C PHE A 136 18.70 -7.86 5.03
N TRP A 137 18.85 -7.43 3.78
CA TRP A 137 18.59 -6.04 3.40
C TRP A 137 17.12 -5.65 3.48
N MET A 138 16.20 -6.57 3.16
CA MET A 138 14.77 -6.34 3.31
C MET A 138 14.38 -6.12 4.77
N ILE A 139 14.91 -6.93 5.69
CA ILE A 139 14.71 -6.76 7.14
C ILE A 139 15.24 -5.40 7.59
N LEU A 140 16.47 -5.04 7.19
CA LEU A 140 17.07 -3.77 7.59
C LEU A 140 16.26 -2.57 7.07
N CYS A 141 15.84 -2.59 5.81
CA CYS A 141 15.00 -1.54 5.23
C CYS A 141 13.64 -1.45 5.95
N GLY A 142 13.04 -2.58 6.29
CA GLY A 142 11.80 -2.63 7.07
C GLY A 142 11.95 -2.02 8.45
N LEU A 143 13.05 -2.35 9.16
CA LEU A 143 13.36 -1.79 10.47
C LEU A 143 13.53 -0.27 10.43
N THR A 144 14.26 0.27 9.44
CA THR A 144 14.41 1.72 9.28
C THR A 144 13.12 2.39 8.81
N GLY A 145 12.32 1.70 7.97
CA GLY A 145 11.05 2.20 7.46
C GLY A 145 9.99 2.42 8.54
N MET A 146 10.06 1.69 9.67
CA MET A 146 9.17 1.93 10.81
C MET A 146 9.26 3.37 11.34
N ALA A 147 10.44 3.98 11.35
CA ALA A 147 10.59 5.37 11.79
C ALA A 147 9.91 6.35 10.81
N SER A 148 10.00 6.09 9.51
CA SER A 148 9.27 6.87 8.50
C SER A 148 7.76 6.75 8.67
N LYS A 149 7.24 5.53 8.85
CA LYS A 149 5.80 5.30 9.09
C LYS A 149 5.32 5.90 10.40
N PHE A 150 6.11 5.82 11.46
CA PHE A 150 5.82 6.52 12.72
C PHE A 150 5.68 8.03 12.49
N THR A 151 6.60 8.64 11.74
CA THR A 151 6.55 10.07 11.42
C THR A 151 5.30 10.43 10.61
N GLU A 152 4.97 9.65 9.59
CA GLU A 152 3.78 9.84 8.75
C GLU A 152 2.49 9.76 9.57
N CYS A 153 2.35 8.72 10.41
CA CYS A 153 1.16 8.54 11.25
C CYS A 153 1.04 9.64 12.31
N THR A 154 2.17 10.06 12.91
CA THR A 154 2.18 11.15 13.91
C THR A 154 1.72 12.46 13.30
N LEU A 155 2.19 12.80 12.11
CA LEU A 155 1.71 13.96 11.37
C LEU A 155 0.24 13.79 10.95
N GLY A 156 -0.16 12.59 10.53
CA GLY A 156 -1.54 12.28 10.18
C GLY A 156 -2.53 12.53 11.31
N VAL A 157 -2.16 12.17 12.55
CA VAL A 157 -2.95 12.45 13.75
C VAL A 157 -2.89 13.92 14.13
N LYS A 158 -1.70 14.54 14.12
CA LYS A 158 -1.52 15.96 14.48
C LYS A 158 -2.37 16.91 13.62
N TYR A 159 -2.48 16.62 12.32
CA TYR A 159 -3.17 17.47 11.35
C TYR A 159 -4.54 16.93 10.91
N ARG A 160 -5.10 15.94 11.61
CA ARG A 160 -6.42 15.38 11.27
C ARG A 160 -7.52 16.44 11.33
N ASN A 161 -8.58 16.23 10.56
CA ASN A 161 -9.84 16.96 10.65
C ASN A 161 -10.81 16.12 11.46
N GLU A 162 -11.50 16.76 12.39
CA GLU A 162 -12.65 16.20 13.09
C GLU A 162 -13.88 16.97 12.59
N TYR A 163 -14.83 16.24 12.01
CA TYR A 163 -16.05 16.79 11.44
C TYR A 163 -17.17 16.79 12.48
N SER A 164 -18.17 17.64 12.29
CA SER A 164 -19.31 17.77 13.21
C SER A 164 -20.19 16.51 13.28
N ASP A 165 -20.07 15.61 12.30
CA ASP A 165 -20.74 14.29 12.28
C ASP A 165 -19.94 13.21 13.03
N GLY A 166 -18.85 13.59 13.70
CA GLY A 166 -17.96 12.67 14.43
C GLY A 166 -16.93 11.98 13.54
N ARG A 167 -16.92 12.26 12.23
CA ARG A 167 -15.93 11.66 11.33
C ARG A 167 -14.54 12.27 11.52
N VAL A 168 -13.51 11.47 11.29
CA VAL A 168 -12.11 11.87 11.38
C VAL A 168 -11.40 11.57 10.08
N SER A 169 -10.75 12.58 9.48
CA SER A 169 -9.93 12.39 8.28
C SER A 169 -8.53 12.94 8.49
N GLY A 170 -7.54 12.08 8.33
CA GLY A 170 -6.13 12.40 8.45
C GLY A 170 -5.31 11.82 7.31
N GLY A 171 -4.03 12.18 7.28
CA GLY A 171 -3.08 11.65 6.29
C GLY A 171 -2.31 12.74 5.54
N PRO A 172 -1.53 12.33 4.52
CA PRO A 172 -0.57 13.21 3.86
C PRO A 172 -1.17 14.43 3.17
N MET A 173 -2.32 14.26 2.52
CA MET A 173 -3.06 15.37 1.93
C MET A 173 -3.40 16.47 2.95
N TYR A 174 -3.70 16.10 4.19
CA TYR A 174 -4.03 17.07 5.24
C TYR A 174 -2.79 17.71 5.86
N TYR A 175 -1.77 16.92 6.23
CA TYR A 175 -0.56 17.50 6.83
C TYR A 175 0.30 18.28 5.84
N ILE A 176 0.25 17.97 4.53
CA ILE A 176 0.93 18.76 3.50
C ILE A 176 0.21 20.11 3.36
N SER A 177 -1.11 20.12 3.24
CA SER A 177 -1.89 21.35 3.09
C SER A 177 -1.79 22.25 4.34
N LYS A 178 -2.06 21.71 5.52
CA LYS A 178 -2.05 22.45 6.79
C LYS A 178 -0.64 22.77 7.27
N GLY A 179 0.28 21.81 7.22
CA GLY A 179 1.65 22.00 7.68
C GLY A 179 2.44 23.01 6.82
N PHE A 180 2.18 23.08 5.51
CA PHE A 180 2.77 24.14 4.68
C PHE A 180 2.15 25.51 5.01
N ALA A 181 0.83 25.57 5.22
CA ALA A 181 0.15 26.81 5.60
C ALA A 181 0.67 27.36 6.93
N GLU A 182 0.87 26.50 7.95
CA GLU A 182 1.46 26.90 9.24
C GLU A 182 2.89 27.41 9.11
N ARG A 183 3.66 26.88 8.15
CA ARG A 183 5.03 27.32 7.88
C ARG A 183 5.11 28.53 6.95
N GLY A 184 3.99 29.08 6.51
CA GLY A 184 3.94 30.18 5.54
C GLY A 184 4.48 29.83 4.16
N LEU A 185 4.56 28.53 3.82
CA LEU A 185 5.07 28.06 2.53
C LEU A 185 3.94 27.97 1.50
N PRO A 186 4.08 28.62 0.33
CA PRO A 186 3.10 28.49 -0.74
C PRO A 186 3.14 27.09 -1.37
N GLY A 187 2.02 26.66 -1.96
CA GLY A 187 1.95 25.42 -2.75
C GLY A 187 1.47 24.17 -2.01
N GLY A 188 1.25 24.21 -0.69
CA GLY A 188 0.78 23.05 0.09
C GLY A 188 -0.52 22.42 -0.43
N LYS A 189 -1.50 23.24 -0.83
CA LYS A 189 -2.77 22.76 -1.40
C LYS A 189 -2.60 22.04 -2.73
N PHE A 190 -1.72 22.55 -3.60
CA PHE A 190 -1.42 21.92 -4.89
C PHE A 190 -0.74 20.57 -4.69
N LEU A 191 0.27 20.51 -3.82
CA LEU A 191 1.01 19.28 -3.54
C LEU A 191 0.13 18.22 -2.85
N ALA A 192 -0.78 18.65 -1.97
CA ALA A 192 -1.77 17.77 -1.37
C ALA A 192 -2.74 17.17 -2.41
N ALA A 193 -3.20 17.98 -3.37
CA ALA A 193 -4.07 17.51 -4.45
C ALA A 193 -3.32 16.51 -5.36
N LEU A 194 -2.08 16.82 -5.72
CA LEU A 194 -1.23 15.94 -6.51
C LEU A 194 -1.00 14.59 -5.80
N PHE A 195 -0.68 14.62 -4.50
CA PHE A 195 -0.54 13.42 -3.69
C PHE A 195 -1.82 12.59 -3.69
N ALA A 196 -2.99 13.21 -3.50
CA ALA A 196 -4.27 12.51 -3.48
C ALA A 196 -4.56 11.81 -4.81
N VAL A 197 -4.33 12.48 -5.95
CA VAL A 197 -4.51 11.88 -7.28
C VAL A 197 -3.58 10.69 -7.49
N PHE A 198 -2.29 10.82 -7.17
CA PHE A 198 -1.34 9.71 -7.30
C PHE A 198 -1.64 8.56 -6.35
N CYS A 199 -2.12 8.84 -5.14
CA CYS A 199 -2.52 7.82 -4.19
C CYS A 199 -3.74 7.03 -4.69
N ILE A 200 -4.74 7.70 -5.26
CA ILE A 200 -5.92 7.05 -5.86
C ILE A 200 -5.50 6.15 -7.03
N LEU A 201 -4.71 6.68 -7.97
CA LEU A 201 -4.24 5.91 -9.12
C LEU A 201 -3.37 4.72 -8.70
N GLY A 202 -2.49 4.91 -7.72
CA GLY A 202 -1.64 3.85 -7.16
C GLY A 202 -2.46 2.77 -6.45
N ALA A 203 -3.51 3.15 -5.70
CA ALA A 203 -4.40 2.21 -5.03
C ALA A 203 -5.20 1.37 -6.04
N LEU A 204 -5.65 1.96 -7.14
CA LEU A 204 -6.35 1.21 -8.19
C LEU A 204 -5.42 0.21 -8.90
N GLY A 205 -4.21 0.64 -9.28
CA GLY A 205 -3.25 -0.23 -9.98
C GLY A 205 -2.65 -1.32 -9.09
N GLY A 206 -1.94 -0.91 -8.04
CA GLY A 206 -1.25 -1.86 -7.16
C GLY A 206 -2.17 -2.54 -6.15
N GLY A 207 -3.15 -1.81 -5.62
CA GLY A 207 -4.05 -2.32 -4.58
C GLY A 207 -5.12 -3.25 -5.14
N ASN A 208 -5.81 -2.86 -6.21
CA ASN A 208 -6.93 -3.62 -6.76
C ASN A 208 -6.52 -4.52 -7.92
N MET A 209 -5.99 -3.96 -9.02
CA MET A 209 -5.75 -4.73 -10.25
C MET A 209 -4.67 -5.81 -10.07
N PHE A 210 -3.52 -5.47 -9.47
CA PHE A 210 -2.44 -6.43 -9.27
C PHE A 210 -2.81 -7.57 -8.29
N GLN A 211 -3.57 -7.25 -7.24
CA GLN A 211 -4.03 -8.27 -6.29
C GLN A 211 -5.14 -9.14 -6.88
N ALA A 212 -6.09 -8.57 -7.63
CA ALA A 212 -7.18 -9.31 -8.27
C ALA A 212 -6.69 -10.22 -9.40
N ASN A 213 -5.68 -9.81 -10.17
CA ASN A 213 -5.13 -10.60 -11.27
C ASN A 213 -4.31 -11.83 -10.79
N GLN A 214 -3.99 -11.90 -9.50
CA GLN A 214 -3.25 -13.01 -8.89
C GLN A 214 -4.08 -13.81 -7.87
N ALA A 215 -5.38 -13.49 -7.75
CA ALA A 215 -6.32 -14.18 -6.88
C ALA A 215 -6.90 -15.45 -7.54
#